data_AF-A0A090NA80-F1
#
_entry.id   AF-A0A090NA80-F1
#
_cell.length_a   1.000
_cell.length_b   1.000
_cell.length_c   1.000
_cell.angle_alpha   90.00
_cell.angle_beta   90.00
_cell.angle_gamma   90.00
#
_symmetry.space_group_name_H-M   'P 1'
#
loop_
_entity.id
_entity.type
_entity.pdbx_description
1 polymer ?
#
loop_
_entity_poly.entity_id
_entity_poly.type
_entity_poly.pdbx_seq_one_letter_code
_entity_poly.pdbx_strand_id
1 'polypeptide(L)' 'MKAGACRYDTEGYVTEHISQEEEAYAGARLAKIRRQNRIKAELQAVLDEK' A
#
# COMPACT_ATOMS: atom_id res chain seq x y z
N MET A 1 -3.23 -5.65 -1.67
CA MET A 1 -4.66 -6.03 -1.55
C MET A 1 -5.02 -6.72 -2.84
N LYS A 2 -5.54 -7.95 -2.78
CA LYS A 2 -5.93 -8.75 -3.94
C LYS A 2 -7.40 -9.10 -3.82
N ALA A 3 -8.11 -9.30 -4.93
CA ALA A 3 -9.49 -9.73 -4.90
C ALA A 3 -9.64 -11.05 -4.13
N GLY A 4 -10.68 -11.13 -3.30
CA GLY A 4 -10.93 -12.28 -2.42
C GLY A 4 -10.10 -12.30 -1.13
N ALA A 5 -9.19 -11.36 -0.90
CA ALA A 5 -8.53 -11.22 0.40
C ALA A 5 -9.52 -10.73 1.48
N CYS A 6 -9.30 -11.10 2.74
CA CYS A 6 -10.16 -10.72 3.86
C CYS A 6 -9.79 -9.34 4.44
N ARG A 7 -10.80 -8.55 4.79
CA ARG A 7 -10.70 -7.46 5.77
C ARG A 7 -11.07 -8.00 7.14
N TYR A 8 -10.39 -7.52 8.18
CA TYR A 8 -10.61 -7.96 9.56
C TYR A 8 -10.99 -6.77 10.44
N ASP A 9 -11.87 -6.99 11.39
CA ASP A 9 -12.06 -6.09 12.53
C ASP A 9 -10.97 -6.29 13.60
N THR A 10 -11.07 -5.56 14.71
CA THR A 10 -10.13 -5.65 15.83
C THR A 10 -10.26 -6.92 16.66
N GLU A 11 -11.39 -7.63 16.56
CA GLU A 11 -11.62 -8.93 17.22
C GLU A 11 -11.11 -10.10 16.37
N GLY A 12 -10.72 -9.83 15.12
CA GLY A 12 -10.15 -10.81 14.19
C GLY A 12 -11.18 -11.51 13.31
N TYR A 13 -12.44 -11.05 13.28
CA TYR A 13 -13.46 -11.58 12.38
C TYR A 13 -13.34 -10.96 10.99
N VAL A 14 -13.66 -11.76 9.98
CA VAL A 14 -13.73 -11.29 8.59
C VAL A 14 -14.97 -10.43 8.43
N THR A 15 -14.79 -9.17 8.06
CA THR A 15 -15.90 -8.23 7.83
C THR A 15 -16.30 -8.16 6.36
N GLU A 16 -15.33 -8.23 5.45
CA GLU A 16 -15.53 -8.09 4.01
C GLU A 16 -14.45 -8.84 3.21
N HIS A 17 -14.72 -9.10 1.94
CA HIS A 17 -13.73 -9.55 0.96
C HIS A 17 -13.41 -8.44 -0.03
N ILE A 18 -12.14 -8.27 -0.35
CA ILE A 18 -11.67 -7.27 -1.32
C ILE A 18 -12.25 -7.56 -2.71
N SER A 19 -12.79 -6.54 -3.37
CA SER A 19 -13.31 -6.63 -4.74
C SER A 19 -12.22 -6.53 -5.81
N GLN A 20 -12.56 -6.83 -7.07
CA GLN A 20 -11.65 -6.64 -8.20
C GLN A 20 -11.31 -5.16 -8.44
N GLU A 21 -12.28 -4.27 -8.23
CA GLU A 21 -12.09 -2.81 -8.35
C GLU A 21 -11.11 -2.28 -7.30
N GLU A 22 -11.23 -2.79 -6.07
CA GLU A 22 -10.32 -2.45 -4.98
C GLU A 22 -8.91 -2.98 -5.21
N GLU A 23 -8.75 -4.18 -5.80
CA GLU A 23 -7.44 -4.68 -6.22
C GLU A 23 -6.80 -3.76 -7.28
N ALA A 24 -7.55 -3.38 -8.31
CA ALA A 24 -7.07 -2.48 -9.36
C ALA A 24 -6.65 -1.12 -8.77
N TYR A 25 -7.48 -0.55 -7.88
CA TYR A 25 -7.16 0.67 -7.15
C TYR A 25 -5.87 0.53 -6.34
N ALA A 26 -5.75 -0.55 -5.56
CA ALA A 26 -4.57 -0.80 -4.74
C ALA A 26 -3.30 -0.95 -5.58
N GLY A 27 -3.39 -1.62 -6.74
CA GLY A 27 -2.29 -1.73 -7.71
C GLY A 27 -1.81 -0.35 -8.21
N ALA A 28 -2.75 0.49 -8.65
CA ALA A 28 -2.43 1.85 -9.12
C ALA A 28 -1.84 2.73 -8.01
N ARG A 29 -2.37 2.63 -6.77
CA ARG A 29 -1.83 3.36 -5.62
C ARG A 29 -0.43 2.88 -5.23
N LEU A 30 -0.18 1.57 -5.23
CA LEU A 30 1.12 1.01 -4.89
C LEU A 30 2.23 1.49 -5.84
N ALA A 31 1.94 1.61 -7.14
CA ALA A 31 2.88 2.16 -8.11
C ALA A 31 3.30 3.60 -7.76
N LYS A 32 2.33 4.45 -7.38
CA LYS A 32 2.60 5.84 -6.94
C LYS A 32 3.41 5.86 -5.63
N ILE A 33 3.03 5.05 -4.65
CA ILE A 33 3.72 4.95 -3.35
C ILE A 33 5.17 4.51 -3.54
N ARG A 34 5.45 3.52 -4.39
CA ARG A 34 6.83 3.07 -4.69
C ARG A 34 7.68 4.20 -5.27
N ARG A 35 7.13 5.02 -6.18
CA ARG A 35 7.83 6.18 -6.73
C ARG A 35 8.13 7.21 -5.64
N GLN A 36 7.13 7.54 -4.82
CA GLN A 36 7.30 8.51 -3.72
C GLN A 36 8.33 8.02 -2.70
N ASN A 37 8.32 6.74 -2.34
CA ASN A 37 9.25 6.16 -1.38
C ASN A 37 10.69 6.17 -1.89
N ARG A 38 10.93 5.92 -3.19
CA ARG A 38 12.27 6.06 -3.79
C ARG A 38 12.79 7.49 -3.69
N ILE A 39 11.98 8.46 -4.10
CA ILE A 39 12.35 9.89 -4.01
C ILE A 39 12.62 10.28 -2.56
N LYS A 40 11.77 9.85 -1.62
CA LYS A 40 11.99 10.11 -0.19
C LYS A 40 13.31 9.50 0.30
N ALA A 41 13.65 8.28 -0.12
CA ALA A 41 14.89 7.62 0.27
C ALA A 41 16.13 8.33 -0.30
N GLU A 42 16.09 8.76 -1.56
CA GLU A 42 17.15 9.56 -2.18
C GLU A 42 17.37 10.88 -1.43
N LEU A 43 16.29 11.58 -1.07
CA LEU A 43 16.38 12.81 -0.30
C LEU A 43 16.89 12.58 1.12
N GLN A 44 16.52 11.45 1.76
CA GLN A 44 17.03 11.10 3.07
C GLN A 44 18.54 10.86 3.03
N ALA A 45 19.05 10.17 2.00
CA ALA A 45 20.49 9.95 1.85
C ALA A 45 21.28 11.27 1.76
N VAL A 46 20.75 12.29 1.08
CA VAL A 46 21.34 13.64 1.03
C VAL A 46 21.39 14.30 2.41
N LEU A 47 20.40 14.05 3.26
CA LEU A 47 20.40 14.57 4.64
C LEU A 47 21.37 13.81 5.54
N ASP A 48 21.49 12.49 5.36
CA ASP A 48 22.36 11.64 6.16
C ASP A 48 23.87 11.90 5.87
N GLU A 49 24.19 12.45 4.69
CA GLU A 49 25.55 12.85 4.30
C GLU A 49 25.99 14.24 4.83
N LYS A 50 25.10 14.99 5.51
CA LYS A 50 25.40 16.30 6.11
C LYS A 50 25.68 16.21 7.62
#